data_AF-A0A3L7UWI7-F1
#
_entry.id   AF-A0A3L7UWI7-F1
#
_cell.length_a   1.000
_cell.length_b   1.000
_cell.length_c   1.000
_cell.angle_alpha   90.00
_cell.angle_beta   90.00
_cell.angle_gamma   90.00
#
_symmetry.space_group_name_H-M   'P 1'
#
loop_
_entity.id
_entity.type
_entity.pdbx_description
1 polymer ?
#
loop_
_entity_poly.entity_id
_entity_poly.type
_entity_poly.pdbx_seq_one_letter_code
_entity_poly.pdbx_strand_id
1 'polypeptide(L)' 'MGTEQELSCRTALSELLGSAEPNVRATAAVTLGDFVSLESSTLTRLQELADTDADPNVREAAQSTLTRQK' A
#
# COMPACT_ATOMS: atom_id res chain seq x y z
N MET A 1 -20.14 -9.87 -8.76
CA MET A 1 -18.99 -10.58 -9.37
C MET A 1 -17.64 -9.88 -9.15
N GLY A 2 -17.53 -8.83 -8.32
CA GLY A 2 -16.27 -8.07 -8.17
C GLY A 2 -15.44 -8.36 -6.91
N THR A 3 -15.97 -9.09 -5.91
CA THR A 3 -15.37 -9.10 -4.57
C THR A 3 -14.16 -10.02 -4.43
N GLU A 4 -14.14 -11.17 -5.08
CA GLU A 4 -13.05 -12.15 -4.92
C GLU A 4 -11.79 -11.74 -5.68
N GLN A 5 -11.94 -11.23 -6.91
CA GLN A 5 -10.83 -10.72 -7.70
C GLN A 5 -10.27 -9.43 -7.09
N GLU A 6 -11.14 -8.54 -6.58
CA GLU A 6 -10.70 -7.34 -5.88
C GLU A 6 -9.94 -7.67 -4.60
N LEU A 7 -10.43 -8.64 -3.80
CA LEU A 7 -9.74 -9.11 -2.61
C LEU A 7 -8.37 -9.69 -2.97
N SER A 8 -8.31 -10.56 -3.99
CA SER A 8 -7.05 -11.14 -4.47
C SER A 8 -6.06 -10.07 -4.94
N CYS A 9 -6.53 -9.02 -5.62
CA CYS A 9 -5.69 -7.89 -6.03
C CYS A 9 -5.16 -7.12 -4.81
N ARG A 10 -6.01 -6.82 -3.82
CA ARG A 10 -5.61 -6.13 -2.58
C ARG A 10 -4.56 -6.94 -1.81
N THR A 11 -4.73 -8.26 -1.72
CA THR A 11 -3.76 -9.15 -1.09
C THR A 11 -2.42 -9.11 -1.82
N ALA A 12 -2.41 -9.30 -3.15
CA ALA A 12 -1.18 -9.27 -3.94
C ALA A 12 -0.45 -7.93 -3.84
N LEU A 13 -1.18 -6.81 -3.89
CA LEU A 13 -0.60 -5.48 -3.70
C LEU A 13 -0.03 -5.28 -2.29
N SER A 14 -0.68 -5.84 -1.26
CA SER A 14 -0.18 -5.77 0.11
C SER A 14 1.12 -6.55 0.28
N GLU A 15 1.30 -7.67 -0.40
CA GLU A 15 2.57 -8.42 -0.42
C GLU A 15 3.70 -7.62 -1.09
N LEU A 16 3.38 -6.85 -2.15
CA LEU A 16 4.35 -6.02 -2.87
C LEU A 16 4.90 -4.85 -2.04
N LEU A 17 4.26 -4.48 -0.93
CA LEU A 17 4.82 -3.54 0.07
C LEU A 17 6.10 -4.06 0.75
N GLY A 18 6.42 -5.35 0.59
CA GLY A 18 7.66 -5.98 1.04
C GLY A 18 8.72 -6.13 -0.05
N SER A 19 8.49 -5.65 -1.27
CA SER A 19 9.42 -5.82 -2.39
C SER A 19 10.80 -5.21 -2.11
N ALA A 20 11.86 -5.85 -2.59
CA ALA A 20 13.22 -5.30 -2.52
C ALA A 20 13.34 -4.01 -3.36
N GLU A 21 12.60 -3.93 -4.47
CA GLU A 21 12.63 -2.79 -5.39
C GLU A 21 11.78 -1.63 -4.85
N PRO A 22 12.38 -0.45 -4.56
CA PRO A 22 11.64 0.68 -3.98
C PRO A 22 10.51 1.18 -4.89
N ASN A 23 10.73 1.18 -6.21
CA ASN A 23 9.69 1.56 -7.18
C ASN A 23 8.47 0.66 -7.12
N VAL A 24 8.66 -0.65 -6.86
CA VAL A 24 7.55 -1.60 -6.72
C VAL A 24 6.78 -1.34 -5.43
N ARG A 25 7.47 -1.10 -4.30
CA ARG A 25 6.82 -0.74 -3.04
C ARG A 25 6.00 0.54 -3.17
N ALA A 26 6.57 1.60 -3.76
CA ALA A 26 5.89 2.88 -3.96
C ALA A 26 4.66 2.72 -4.85
N THR A 27 4.79 2.00 -5.97
CA THR A 27 3.66 1.74 -6.87
C THR A 27 2.55 0.97 -6.16
N ALA A 28 2.89 -0.08 -5.43
CA ALA A 28 1.93 -0.86 -4.65
C ALA A 28 1.19 0.00 -3.62
N ALA A 29 1.92 0.86 -2.90
CA ALA A 29 1.32 1.79 -1.95
C ALA A 29 0.31 2.73 -2.62
N VAL A 30 0.70 3.41 -3.72
CA VAL A 30 -0.21 4.32 -4.45
C VAL A 30 -1.45 3.58 -4.96
N THR A 31 -1.27 2.40 -5.58
CA THR A 31 -2.39 1.62 -6.14
C THR A 31 -3.35 1.14 -5.05
N LEU A 32 -2.85 0.78 -3.85
CA LEU A 32 -3.69 0.45 -2.70
C LEU A 32 -4.59 1.63 -2.29
N GLY A 33 -4.14 2.88 -2.50
CA GLY A 33 -4.92 4.08 -2.22
C GLY A 33 -6.14 4.30 -3.13
N ASP A 34 -6.28 3.53 -4.22
CA ASP A 34 -7.44 3.62 -5.11
C ASP A 34 -8.58 2.68 -4.68
N PHE A 35 -8.37 1.83 -3.68
CA PHE A 35 -9.41 0.99 -3.10
C PHE A 35 -10.16 1.74 -2.00
N VAL A 36 -11.49 1.50 -1.93
CA VAL A 36 -12.38 2.17 -0.96
C VAL A 36 -12.02 1.84 0.49
N SER A 37 -11.51 0.64 0.74
CA SER A 37 -11.11 0.21 2.08
C SER A 37 -9.94 -0.75 2.04
N LEU A 38 -9.02 -0.59 2.98
CA LEU A 38 -7.87 -1.46 3.17
C LEU A 38 -8.00 -2.25 4.48
N GLU A 39 -7.44 -3.46 4.48
CA GLU A 39 -7.36 -4.26 5.70
C GLU A 39 -6.46 -3.55 6.73
N SER A 40 -6.74 -3.76 8.01
CA SER A 40 -5.95 -3.13 9.09
C SER A 40 -4.46 -3.48 9.01
N SER A 41 -4.12 -4.71 8.60
CA SER A 41 -2.72 -5.12 8.40
C SER A 41 -2.03 -4.34 7.28
N THR A 42 -2.73 -4.07 6.17
CA THR A 42 -2.23 -3.23 5.07
C THR A 42 -2.02 -1.79 5.55
N LEU A 43 -2.94 -1.25 6.35
CA LEU A 43 -2.80 0.09 6.93
C LEU A 43 -1.61 0.18 7.89
N THR A 44 -1.40 -0.82 8.75
CA THR A 44 -0.21 -0.90 9.62
C THR A 44 1.07 -0.93 8.78
N ARG A 45 1.11 -1.74 7.72
CA ARG A 45 2.29 -1.82 6.86
C ARG A 45 2.56 -0.50 6.14
N LEU A 46 1.53 0.18 5.65
CA LEU A 46 1.66 1.50 5.03
C LEU A 46 2.18 2.54 6.05
N GLN A 47 1.75 2.48 7.31
CA GLN A 47 2.27 3.36 8.37
C GLN A 47 3.76 3.11 8.62
N GLU A 48 4.19 1.85 8.73
CA GLU A 48 5.62 1.51 8.87
C GLU A 48 6.46 2.07 7.72
N LEU A 49 5.97 1.93 6.47
CA LEU A 49 6.64 2.46 5.30
C LEU A 49 6.71 3.98 5.32
N ALA A 50 5.61 4.67 5.66
CA ALA A 50 5.58 6.12 5.76
C ALA A 50 6.59 6.66 6.78
N ASP A 51 6.79 5.96 7.89
CA ASP A 51 7.67 6.39 8.98
C ASP A 51 9.14 6.05 8.73
N THR A 52 9.42 4.88 8.12
CA THR A 52 10.77 4.28 8.20
C THR A 52 11.34 3.74 6.89
N ASP A 53 10.61 3.76 5.76
CA ASP A 53 11.19 3.27 4.50
C ASP A 53 12.42 4.09 4.11
N ALA A 54 13.47 3.42 3.64
CA ALA A 54 14.72 4.05 3.24
C ALA A 54 14.52 5.00 2.04
N ASP A 55 13.58 4.68 1.14
CA ASP A 55 13.31 5.46 -0.05
C ASP A 55 12.26 6.56 0.23
N PRO A 56 12.58 7.85 -0.02
CA PRO A 56 11.65 8.95 0.24
C PRO A 56 10.36 8.88 -0.59
N ASN A 57 10.40 8.34 -1.81
CA ASN A 57 9.21 8.22 -2.67
C ASN A 57 8.25 7.16 -2.11
N VAL A 58 8.79 6.09 -1.51
CA VAL A 58 7.96 5.08 -0.83
C VAL A 58 7.27 5.69 0.39
N ARG A 59 7.98 6.51 1.17
CA ARG A 59 7.38 7.21 2.32
C ARG A 59 6.24 8.14 1.90
N GLU A 60 6.46 8.95 0.87
CA GLU A 60 5.45 9.86 0.33
C GLU A 60 4.22 9.12 -0.22
N ALA A 61 4.44 8.05 -1.00
CA ALA A 61 3.37 7.21 -1.53
C ALA A 61 2.50 6.60 -0.42
N ALA A 62 3.13 6.07 0.63
CA ALA A 62 2.44 5.49 1.76
C ALA A 62 1.66 6.55 2.56
N GLN A 63 2.26 7.71 2.81
CA GLN A 63 1.60 8.82 3.52
C GLN A 63 0.40 9.39 2.74
N SER A 64 0.54 9.54 1.42
CA SER A 64 -0.55 9.95 0.53
C SER A 64 -1.71 8.97 0.60
N THR A 65 -1.42 7.66 0.56
CA THR A 65 -2.42 6.60 0.70
C THR A 65 -3.13 6.64 2.05
N LEU A 66 -2.39 6.74 3.15
CA LEU A 66 -2.98 6.84 4.49
C LEU A 66 -3.87 8.07 4.66
N THR A 67 -3.54 9.17 3.99
CA THR A 67 -4.37 10.38 3.99
C THR A 67 -5.72 10.16 3.30
N ARG A 68 -5.76 9.32 2.26
CA ARG A 68 -6.99 8.93 1.53
C ARG A 68 -7.86 7.91 2.28
N GLN A 69 -7.28 7.21 3.27
CA GLN A 69 -7.93 6.15 4.05
C GLN A 69 -8.44 6.62 5.43
N LYS A 70 -8.35 7.93 5.71
CA LYS A 70 -8.95 8.57 6.90
C LYS A 70 -10.40 8.98 6.63
#